data_AF-A0A2G5I4J1-F1
#
_entry.id   AF-A0A2G5I4J1-F1
#
_cell.length_a   1.000
_cell.length_b   1.000
_cell.length_c   1.000
_cell.angle_alpha   90.00
_cell.angle_beta   90.00
_cell.angle_gamma   90.00
#
_symmetry.space_group_name_H-M   'P 1'
#
loop_
_entity.id
_entity.type
_entity.pdbx_description
1 polymer ?
#
loop_
_entity_poly.entity_id
_entity_poly.type
_entity_poly.pdbx_seq_one_letter_code
_entity_poly.pdbx_strand_id
1 'polypeptide(L)'
;MPAALRQRKRPASPDVDPDPPKKTRQARSKAVKADPDSGAEDAKPKQVPVKSKGKSKAKAIKSEPEDDDEEVDVSAPKANGKAKSKSEPRNAIPENATTGGAQFAKAEKLVIPVDEECSYNGRVYVDDSTGIIYDASLNQTNAGANANKFYKVQLLTNEKGKYMTWTRWGRVGERGQNALLGDGSLADALRNFEKKFKDKSGLAWDDRGNKPKAGKYVFIERNYEPESSDDEKEEEMPEQKAQGSRSRSISLAKCTLDAPVKSLMELIFNEQYIQETMADMNYDAQKLPLGKLSKATITRGYQALKDLSALFNDQSLAQSEHGMSYAQAVETLSNQYYSFIPHAFGRNRPPVIRDHHGLKKEVELLQSLTDLKDADSILKADKGSSSIHALDLRFRNLNLREMSPLDKKSAEFTNLSDYLVNTRGHTHGHTYEVLDIFRVERDGESDRFEQYTKANSDRRLLWHGSRATNFGGILSQGLRIAPPEAPVSGYAFGKGVYLADMSSKSANYCCSYISGGQALLLLCEAELGDPLYELTTGSYTAGDEAIKNGSLSTWGKGMTAPSVWKDANCVHPSLAGVRMPDTATAVGQTNVQNIYLQYNEYICYDVAQIRLRYLLRVKM
;
A
#
# COMPACT_ATOMS: atom_id res chain seq x y z
N MET A 1 50.44 22.99 -54.95
CA MET A 1 50.67 24.46 -54.84
C MET A 1 49.66 25.04 -53.87
N PRO A 2 50.08 25.65 -52.73
CA PRO A 2 49.18 26.20 -51.72
C PRO A 2 49.24 27.74 -51.58
N ALA A 3 48.24 28.32 -50.89
CA ALA A 3 48.31 29.63 -50.24
C ALA A 3 47.57 29.52 -48.88
N ALA A 4 48.23 29.51 -47.72
CA ALA A 4 48.93 30.61 -47.02
C ALA A 4 47.95 31.55 -46.27
N LEU A 5 47.65 31.36 -44.97
CA LEU A 5 48.44 31.58 -43.74
C LEU A 5 48.75 33.04 -43.35
N ARG A 6 47.97 33.58 -42.39
CA ARG A 6 48.37 34.40 -41.19
C ARG A 6 47.07 34.94 -40.54
N GLN A 7 46.68 34.68 -39.29
CA GLN A 7 47.29 34.77 -37.93
C GLN A 7 47.36 36.18 -37.30
N ARG A 8 47.09 36.20 -35.97
CA ARG A 8 47.13 37.29 -34.96
C ARG A 8 45.81 38.10 -34.85
N LYS A 9 45.33 38.51 -33.66
CA LYS A 9 45.87 38.41 -32.27
C LYS A 9 44.71 38.44 -31.24
N ARG A 10 44.87 37.82 -30.05
CA ARG A 10 44.03 38.12 -28.85
C ARG A 10 44.48 39.43 -28.18
N PRO A 11 43.57 40.11 -27.46
CA PRO A 11 43.88 40.47 -26.07
C PRO A 11 42.73 40.18 -25.06
N ALA A 12 43.08 40.40 -23.79
CA ALA A 12 42.37 40.29 -22.51
C ALA A 12 40.82 40.39 -22.42
N SER A 13 40.27 39.66 -21.44
CA SER A 13 39.00 39.98 -20.76
C SER A 13 39.19 41.07 -19.69
N PRO A 14 38.13 41.79 -19.32
CA PRO A 14 37.92 42.35 -17.98
C PRO A 14 36.77 41.64 -17.23
N ASP A 15 36.62 41.97 -15.94
CA ASP A 15 35.75 41.29 -14.97
C ASP A 15 34.30 41.82 -14.87
N VAL A 16 33.43 40.95 -14.32
CA VAL A 16 32.27 41.19 -13.44
C VAL A 16 31.50 42.53 -13.56
N ASP A 17 30.21 42.43 -13.92
CA ASP A 17 29.16 43.44 -13.64
C ASP A 17 28.10 42.87 -12.65
N PRO A 18 27.36 43.69 -11.88
CA PRO A 18 26.76 43.25 -10.59
C PRO A 18 25.21 43.19 -10.53
N ASP A 19 24.71 42.69 -9.38
CA ASP A 19 23.29 42.58 -9.03
C ASP A 19 22.48 43.91 -9.05
N PRO A 20 21.21 43.90 -9.50
CA PRO A 20 20.28 45.02 -9.34
C PRO A 20 19.76 45.17 -7.89
N PRO A 21 19.32 46.38 -7.47
CA PRO A 21 19.38 46.79 -6.07
C PRO A 21 18.17 46.43 -5.19
N LYS A 22 18.46 46.15 -3.91
CA LYS A 22 17.47 46.04 -2.81
C LYS A 22 16.82 47.39 -2.51
N LYS A 23 15.47 47.43 -2.44
CA LYS A 23 14.72 48.60 -1.97
C LYS A 23 14.46 48.55 -0.47
N THR A 24 15.21 49.32 0.31
CA THR A 24 14.83 49.70 1.68
C THR A 24 13.89 50.91 1.64
N ARG A 25 13.01 51.05 2.65
CA ARG A 25 12.26 52.29 2.89
C ARG A 25 12.12 52.51 4.40
N GLN A 26 12.46 53.72 4.85
CA GLN A 26 12.58 54.07 6.27
C GLN A 26 11.23 54.49 6.89
N ALA A 27 11.19 54.50 8.23
CA ALA A 27 10.04 54.92 9.02
C ALA A 27 9.80 56.45 9.00
N ARG A 28 8.59 56.87 9.39
CA ARG A 28 8.24 58.26 9.72
C ARG A 28 7.21 58.26 10.86
N SER A 29 7.14 59.34 11.65
CA SER A 29 6.56 59.31 13.01
C SER A 29 5.56 60.43 13.32
N LYS A 30 4.43 60.08 13.98
CA LYS A 30 3.47 60.96 14.72
C LYS A 30 2.74 62.04 13.85
N ALA A 31 1.57 62.58 14.21
CA ALA A 31 0.90 62.69 15.52
C ALA A 31 -0.64 62.96 15.41
N VAL A 32 -1.40 62.81 16.51
CA VAL A 32 -2.67 63.52 16.87
C VAL A 32 -3.90 63.26 15.96
N LYS A 33 -5.16 63.05 16.41
CA LYS A 33 -5.93 62.85 17.68
C LYS A 33 -7.21 62.04 17.28
N ALA A 34 -8.13 61.53 18.12
CA ALA A 34 -8.52 61.81 19.51
C ALA A 34 -9.10 60.57 20.24
N ASP A 35 -9.33 60.74 21.54
CA ASP A 35 -10.02 59.88 22.53
C ASP A 35 -11.57 60.03 22.46
N PRO A 36 -12.44 59.22 23.15
CA PRO A 36 -12.30 58.87 24.58
C PRO A 36 -12.80 57.50 25.15
N ASP A 37 -11.99 56.97 26.08
CA ASP A 37 -12.31 56.62 27.49
C ASP A 37 -12.86 55.23 27.93
N SER A 38 -12.41 54.83 29.14
CA SER A 38 -12.72 53.65 30.00
C SER A 38 -12.33 52.25 29.47
N GLY A 39 -11.69 51.34 30.23
CA GLY A 39 -11.21 51.32 31.63
C GLY A 39 -11.83 50.16 32.44
N ALA A 40 -11.13 49.30 33.18
CA ALA A 40 -9.68 49.20 33.44
C ALA A 40 -9.24 47.76 33.87
N GLU A 41 -7.91 47.56 33.85
CA GLU A 41 -6.99 46.73 34.68
C GLU A 41 -7.50 46.00 35.96
N ASP A 42 -6.86 44.96 36.53
CA ASP A 42 -5.80 43.99 36.11
C ASP A 42 -5.64 42.91 37.26
N ALA A 43 -4.61 42.05 37.16
CA ALA A 43 -3.88 41.34 38.22
C ALA A 43 -4.33 39.93 38.72
N LYS A 44 -3.38 38.99 38.58
CA LYS A 44 -3.18 37.75 39.38
C LYS A 44 -2.43 38.12 40.70
N PRO A 45 -2.31 37.29 41.79
CA PRO A 45 -2.04 35.83 41.69
C PRO A 45 -2.35 34.87 42.90
N LYS A 46 -2.10 33.57 42.65
CA LYS A 46 -1.50 32.53 43.53
C LYS A 46 -2.30 31.84 44.68
N GLN A 47 -2.03 30.52 44.74
CA GLN A 47 -1.99 29.59 45.90
C GLN A 47 -3.25 28.84 46.39
N VAL A 48 -2.97 27.78 47.16
CA VAL A 48 -3.73 26.58 47.57
C VAL A 48 -3.33 26.26 49.03
N PRO A 49 -3.85 25.23 49.75
CA PRO A 49 -5.08 24.41 49.58
C PRO A 49 -5.92 24.25 50.89
N VAL A 50 -7.06 23.56 50.85
CA VAL A 50 -7.73 22.99 52.06
C VAL A 50 -8.21 21.55 51.80
N LYS A 51 -8.27 20.70 52.84
CA LYS A 51 -8.70 19.28 52.80
C LYS A 51 -9.77 18.95 53.85
N SER A 52 -10.81 18.21 53.46
CA SER A 52 -11.61 17.29 54.29
C SER A 52 -12.26 16.25 53.36
N LYS A 53 -12.27 14.92 53.56
CA LYS A 53 -12.40 13.96 54.70
C LYS A 53 -13.86 13.57 55.03
N GLY A 54 -14.21 12.31 54.73
CA GLY A 54 -15.48 11.62 55.03
C GLY A 54 -15.79 10.61 53.90
N LYS A 55 -15.52 9.30 53.92
CA LYS A 55 -15.55 8.22 54.94
C LYS A 55 -16.97 7.69 55.27
N SER A 56 -17.37 6.57 54.64
CA SER A 56 -18.29 5.54 55.19
C SER A 56 -18.16 4.22 54.39
N LYS A 57 -18.77 3.11 54.86
CA LYS A 57 -18.66 1.74 54.30
C LYS A 57 -19.98 0.95 54.44
N ALA A 58 -20.24 0.09 53.45
CA ALA A 58 -21.17 -1.06 53.40
C ALA A 58 -20.60 -2.04 52.32
N LYS A 59 -20.80 -3.38 52.18
CA LYS A 59 -21.60 -4.46 52.83
C LYS A 59 -23.13 -4.33 52.79
N ALA A 60 -23.91 -5.35 52.41
CA ALA A 60 -23.64 -6.62 51.69
C ALA A 60 -25.00 -7.09 51.07
N ILE A 61 -25.09 -8.15 50.26
CA ILE A 61 -25.46 -9.54 50.64
C ILE A 61 -25.62 -10.39 49.33
N LYS A 62 -25.60 -11.73 49.40
CA LYS A 62 -25.85 -12.69 48.30
C LYS A 62 -27.32 -13.10 48.19
N SER A 63 -27.77 -13.51 46.99
CA SER A 63 -28.76 -14.60 46.80
C SER A 63 -28.83 -15.11 45.35
N GLU A 64 -28.33 -16.33 45.13
CA GLU A 64 -28.80 -17.35 44.17
C GLU A 64 -29.68 -18.34 44.99
N PRO A 65 -30.35 -19.41 44.47
CA PRO A 65 -30.06 -20.15 43.21
C PRO A 65 -31.27 -20.82 42.45
N GLU A 66 -30.95 -21.70 41.48
CA GLU A 66 -31.64 -22.96 41.06
C GLU A 66 -33.09 -22.89 40.45
N ASP A 67 -33.57 -23.78 39.54
CA ASP A 67 -32.96 -24.95 38.83
C ASP A 67 -33.75 -25.38 37.55
N ASP A 68 -33.15 -26.28 36.73
CA ASP A 68 -33.66 -27.32 35.77
C ASP A 68 -34.78 -26.99 34.73
N ASP A 69 -35.05 -27.73 33.63
CA ASP A 69 -34.64 -29.05 33.03
C ASP A 69 -34.66 -28.89 31.46
N GLU A 70 -34.43 -29.79 30.49
CA GLU A 70 -34.18 -31.26 30.32
C GLU A 70 -33.38 -31.47 28.99
N GLU A 71 -32.75 -32.64 28.75
CA GLU A 71 -32.03 -33.00 27.50
C GLU A 71 -32.82 -33.96 26.57
N VAL A 72 -32.34 -34.19 25.32
CA VAL A 72 -32.49 -35.51 24.64
C VAL A 72 -31.25 -35.87 23.81
N ASP A 73 -30.69 -37.08 24.01
CA ASP A 73 -29.57 -37.69 23.25
C ASP A 73 -30.07 -38.71 22.19
N VAL A 74 -29.23 -39.00 21.18
CA VAL A 74 -29.18 -40.33 20.50
C VAL A 74 -27.80 -40.64 19.88
N SER A 75 -26.90 -41.20 20.69
CA SER A 75 -26.09 -42.44 20.46
C SER A 75 -25.44 -42.77 19.08
N ALA A 76 -24.23 -43.34 19.11
CA ALA A 76 -23.49 -43.87 17.94
C ALA A 76 -22.91 -45.29 18.17
N PRO A 77 -22.50 -46.03 17.12
CA PRO A 77 -21.72 -47.28 17.25
C PRO A 77 -20.20 -47.10 16.99
N LYS A 78 -19.38 -48.02 17.52
CA LYS A 78 -17.89 -47.99 17.47
C LYS A 78 -17.30 -49.16 16.68
N ALA A 79 -16.07 -48.99 16.17
CA ALA A 79 -15.17 -50.08 15.78
C ALA A 79 -13.73 -49.82 16.29
N ASN A 80 -12.93 -50.87 16.43
CA ASN A 80 -11.61 -50.85 17.11
C ASN A 80 -10.43 -50.91 16.13
N GLY A 81 -9.29 -50.28 16.49
CA GLY A 81 -8.04 -50.42 15.73
C GLY A 81 -6.85 -49.70 16.38
N LYS A 82 -6.10 -50.37 17.28
CA LYS A 82 -4.85 -49.84 17.85
C LYS A 82 -3.63 -50.39 17.13
N ALA A 83 -2.82 -49.52 16.55
CA ALA A 83 -1.40 -49.77 16.27
C ALA A 83 -0.57 -48.64 16.88
N LYS A 84 0.58 -48.96 17.49
CA LYS A 84 1.51 -47.96 18.05
C LYS A 84 2.75 -47.86 17.16
N SER A 85 3.02 -46.68 16.62
CA SER A 85 4.36 -46.25 16.21
C SER A 85 4.75 -45.03 17.05
N LYS A 86 5.95 -45.03 17.63
CA LYS A 86 6.52 -43.84 18.28
C LYS A 86 7.25 -43.01 17.24
N SER A 87 6.79 -41.78 17.04
CA SER A 87 7.56 -40.69 16.43
C SER A 87 7.16 -39.39 17.11
N GLU A 88 8.13 -38.65 17.63
CA GLU A 88 7.87 -37.37 18.31
C GLU A 88 7.48 -36.32 17.26
N PRO A 89 6.41 -35.52 17.50
CA PRO A 89 6.03 -34.47 16.56
C PRO A 89 7.03 -33.32 16.63
N ARG A 90 7.70 -33.03 15.51
CA ARG A 90 8.36 -31.73 15.32
C ARG A 90 7.28 -30.63 15.32
N ASN A 91 7.65 -29.45 15.81
CA ASN A 91 6.72 -28.35 16.11
C ASN A 91 5.73 -28.04 14.97
N ALA A 92 4.44 -28.23 15.23
CA ALA A 92 3.39 -27.66 14.41
C ALA A 92 3.22 -26.17 14.77
N ILE A 93 3.37 -25.29 13.78
CA ILE A 93 3.01 -23.87 13.91
C ILE A 93 1.47 -23.79 13.90
N PRO A 94 0.82 -22.94 14.73
CA PRO A 94 -0.63 -22.79 14.69
C PRO A 94 -1.12 -22.25 13.34
N GLU A 95 -1.82 -23.09 12.56
CA GLU A 95 -2.49 -22.68 11.33
C GLU A 95 -3.75 -21.86 11.63
N ASN A 96 -3.56 -20.59 11.98
CA ASN A 96 -4.57 -19.53 11.87
C ASN A 96 -3.85 -18.17 11.91
N ALA A 97 -4.49 -17.12 11.39
CA ALA A 97 -3.85 -15.82 11.15
C ALA A 97 -3.56 -15.01 12.44
N THR A 98 -2.53 -15.41 13.19
CA THR A 98 -2.11 -14.75 14.44
C THR A 98 -1.10 -13.62 14.21
N THR A 99 -1.38 -12.47 14.82
CA THR A 99 -0.50 -11.29 14.82
C THR A 99 0.84 -11.57 15.53
N GLY A 100 1.96 -11.19 14.92
CA GLY A 100 3.31 -11.52 15.42
C GLY A 100 3.93 -12.78 14.81
N GLY A 101 3.22 -13.47 13.90
CA GLY A 101 3.67 -14.68 13.22
C GLY A 101 4.85 -14.48 12.25
N ALA A 102 5.04 -13.28 11.68
CA ALA A 102 6.22 -12.99 10.84
C ALA A 102 7.51 -12.73 11.66
N GLN A 103 7.42 -12.79 13.00
CA GLN A 103 8.56 -12.63 13.92
C GLN A 103 9.22 -13.98 14.29
N PHE A 104 8.90 -15.04 13.55
CA PHE A 104 9.50 -16.37 13.68
C PHE A 104 10.30 -16.70 12.42
N ALA A 105 11.48 -17.29 12.58
CA ALA A 105 12.32 -17.73 11.47
C ALA A 105 11.89 -19.13 11.00
N LYS A 106 11.31 -19.26 9.80
CA LYS A 106 11.02 -20.58 9.18
C LYS A 106 12.22 -21.21 8.45
N ALA A 107 13.31 -20.46 8.24
CA ALA A 107 14.50 -20.92 7.53
C ALA A 107 15.73 -20.98 8.45
N GLU A 108 16.49 -22.08 8.42
CA GLU A 108 17.65 -22.34 9.29
C GLU A 108 18.81 -21.32 9.14
N LYS A 109 18.84 -20.56 8.04
CA LYS A 109 19.89 -19.58 7.70
C LYS A 109 19.36 -18.14 7.56
N LEU A 110 18.31 -17.78 8.30
CA LEU A 110 17.68 -16.46 8.16
C LEU A 110 18.58 -15.31 8.66
N VAL A 111 19.18 -14.55 7.74
CA VAL A 111 20.06 -13.41 8.07
C VAL A 111 19.26 -12.13 8.32
N ILE A 112 18.93 -11.88 9.58
CA ILE A 112 18.33 -10.62 10.03
C ILE A 112 19.42 -9.52 10.05
N PRO A 113 19.26 -8.41 9.32
CA PRO A 113 20.27 -7.36 9.31
C PRO A 113 20.29 -6.57 10.62
N VAL A 114 21.49 -6.44 11.19
CA VAL A 114 21.76 -5.54 12.32
C VAL A 114 21.51 -4.08 11.90
N ASP A 115 21.03 -3.27 12.83
CA ASP A 115 20.81 -1.84 12.63
C ASP A 115 22.07 -1.10 12.16
N GLU A 116 21.93 -0.28 11.09
CA GLU A 116 23.02 0.42 10.38
C GLU A 116 23.93 1.31 11.25
N GLU A 117 23.46 1.70 12.44
CA GLU A 117 24.16 2.56 13.39
C GLU A 117 24.87 1.77 14.50
N CYS A 118 24.76 0.44 14.49
CA CYS A 118 25.37 -0.42 15.51
C CYS A 118 26.82 -0.77 15.15
N SER A 119 27.76 -0.35 16.00
CA SER A 119 29.18 -0.72 15.90
C SER A 119 29.51 -2.08 16.54
N TYR A 120 28.52 -2.83 17.03
CA TYR A 120 28.73 -4.15 17.63
C TYR A 120 28.82 -5.23 16.54
N ASN A 121 30.00 -5.81 16.35
CA ASN A 121 30.17 -6.94 15.43
C ASN A 121 29.49 -8.19 15.97
N GLY A 122 28.41 -8.62 15.30
CA GLY A 122 27.56 -9.75 15.66
C GLY A 122 26.37 -9.88 14.69
N ARG A 123 25.46 -10.80 15.01
CA ARG A 123 24.18 -11.02 14.32
C ARG A 123 23.02 -10.80 15.29
N VAL A 124 21.81 -10.55 14.79
CA VAL A 124 20.60 -10.58 15.63
C VAL A 124 20.41 -12.00 16.18
N TYR A 125 19.99 -12.10 17.43
CA TYR A 125 19.64 -13.36 18.08
C TYR A 125 18.28 -13.85 17.56
N VAL A 126 18.28 -15.09 17.08
CA VAL A 126 17.08 -15.91 16.90
C VAL A 126 17.16 -16.99 17.96
N ASP A 127 16.05 -17.28 18.62
CA ASP A 127 16.00 -18.34 19.62
C ASP A 127 15.92 -19.72 18.95
N ASP A 128 16.95 -20.55 19.12
CA ASP A 128 17.09 -21.84 18.43
C ASP A 128 15.99 -22.86 18.82
N SER A 129 15.25 -22.64 19.91
CA SER A 129 14.21 -23.57 20.41
C SER A 129 12.79 -23.22 19.92
N THR A 130 12.54 -21.93 19.68
CA THR A 130 11.21 -21.39 19.30
C THR A 130 11.18 -20.75 17.92
N GLY A 131 12.35 -20.45 17.33
CA GLY A 131 12.48 -19.66 16.10
C GLY A 131 12.24 -18.16 16.29
N ILE A 132 12.01 -17.65 17.51
CA ILE A 132 11.65 -16.24 17.73
C ILE A 132 12.84 -15.32 17.40
N ILE A 133 12.61 -14.36 16.50
CA ILE A 133 13.58 -13.34 16.10
C ILE A 133 13.52 -12.18 17.09
N TYR A 134 14.61 -11.88 17.81
CA TYR A 134 14.66 -10.77 18.75
C TYR A 134 15.06 -9.43 18.08
N ASP A 135 14.16 -8.92 17.22
CA ASP A 135 14.16 -7.56 16.64
C ASP A 135 12.77 -6.92 16.79
N ALA A 136 12.69 -5.83 17.55
CA ALA A 136 11.50 -5.02 17.71
C ALA A 136 11.67 -3.63 17.10
N SER A 137 10.94 -3.37 16.01
CA SER A 137 10.77 -2.04 15.44
C SER A 137 9.47 -1.41 15.93
N LEU A 138 9.55 -0.28 16.64
CA LEU A 138 8.41 0.41 17.23
C LEU A 138 8.22 1.81 16.64
N ASN A 139 6.96 2.26 16.53
CA ASN A 139 6.56 3.58 16.05
C ASN A 139 5.61 4.29 17.02
N GLN A 140 5.63 5.62 17.06
CA GLN A 140 4.64 6.44 17.74
C GLN A 140 4.44 7.76 17.01
N THR A 141 3.22 7.98 16.52
CA THR A 141 2.77 9.28 16.00
C THR A 141 1.81 9.93 17.01
N ASN A 142 1.94 11.23 17.19
CA ASN A 142 1.03 12.08 17.97
C ASN A 142 1.03 13.49 17.36
N ALA A 143 -0.04 13.83 16.65
CA ALA A 143 -0.21 15.10 15.95
C ALA A 143 -0.20 16.29 16.92
N GLY A 144 -0.98 16.27 18.01
CA GLY A 144 -1.06 17.34 19.00
C GLY A 144 0.29 17.74 19.61
N ALA A 145 1.21 16.79 19.77
CA ALA A 145 2.57 17.02 20.28
C ALA A 145 3.64 17.24 19.18
N ASN A 146 3.27 17.30 17.89
CA ASN A 146 4.17 17.20 16.73
C ASN A 146 5.25 16.11 16.92
N ALA A 147 4.82 14.93 17.36
CA ALA A 147 5.70 13.79 17.56
C ALA A 147 5.46 12.75 16.45
N ASN A 148 6.53 12.38 15.76
CA ASN A 148 6.58 11.19 14.92
C ASN A 148 7.91 10.50 15.25
N LYS A 149 7.88 9.41 16.02
CA LYS A 149 9.03 8.86 16.74
C LYS A 149 9.20 7.36 16.48
N PHE A 150 10.45 6.91 16.39
CA PHE A 150 10.77 5.49 16.32
C PHE A 150 11.54 5.01 17.55
N TYR A 151 11.45 3.71 17.84
CA TYR A 151 12.30 3.01 18.81
C TYR A 151 12.63 1.63 18.25
N LYS A 152 13.90 1.38 17.87
CA LYS A 152 14.42 0.05 17.49
C LYS A 152 15.05 -0.60 18.72
N VAL A 153 14.85 -1.91 18.86
CA VAL A 153 15.41 -2.78 19.92
C VAL A 153 15.83 -4.09 19.25
N GLN A 154 17.10 -4.46 19.31
CA GLN A 154 17.62 -5.72 18.77
C GLN A 154 18.44 -6.43 19.84
N LEU A 155 18.25 -7.74 20.03
CA LEU A 155 19.18 -8.57 20.80
C LEU A 155 20.23 -9.09 19.83
N LEU A 156 21.51 -8.83 20.10
CA LEU A 156 22.65 -9.20 19.27
C LEU A 156 23.49 -10.26 19.97
N THR A 157 24.03 -11.20 19.21
CA THR A 157 24.98 -12.22 19.64
C THR A 157 26.19 -12.27 18.71
N ASN A 158 27.31 -12.82 19.17
CA ASN A 158 28.52 -13.00 18.36
C ASN A 158 29.12 -14.41 18.51
N GLU A 159 30.10 -14.73 17.66
CA GLU A 159 30.82 -16.03 17.62
C GLU A 159 31.45 -16.45 18.95
N LYS A 160 31.63 -15.50 19.89
CA LYS A 160 32.23 -15.74 21.22
C LYS A 160 31.17 -15.97 22.30
N GLY A 161 29.90 -16.13 21.91
CA GLY A 161 28.78 -16.35 22.83
C GLY A 161 28.47 -15.13 23.72
N LYS A 162 28.84 -13.91 23.31
CA LYS A 162 28.49 -12.69 24.03
C LYS A 162 27.21 -12.08 23.47
N TYR A 163 26.26 -11.78 24.35
CA TYR A 163 24.94 -11.24 24.02
C TYR A 163 24.81 -9.80 24.52
N MET A 164 24.23 -8.92 23.72
CA MET A 164 24.02 -7.50 24.03
C MET A 164 22.67 -7.03 23.48
N THR A 165 22.00 -6.07 24.12
CA THR A 165 20.81 -5.41 23.56
C THR A 165 21.18 -4.07 22.95
N TRP A 166 21.00 -3.93 21.65
CA TRP A 166 21.09 -2.66 20.94
C TRP A 166 19.76 -1.92 20.96
N THR A 167 19.81 -0.60 21.10
CA THR A 167 18.65 0.28 21.04
C THR A 167 18.94 1.56 20.26
N ARG A 168 18.02 2.01 19.40
CA ARG A 168 18.11 3.30 18.68
C ARG A 168 16.76 4.02 18.66
N TRP A 169 16.74 5.33 18.86
CA TRP A 169 15.50 6.12 18.93
C TRP A 169 15.66 7.56 18.45
N GLY A 170 14.60 8.13 17.87
CA GLY A 170 14.65 9.50 17.36
C GLY A 170 13.33 9.94 16.76
N ARG A 171 13.35 11.10 16.08
CA ARG A 171 12.29 11.49 15.15
C ARG A 171 12.39 10.61 13.90
N VAL A 172 11.24 10.26 13.32
CA VAL A 172 11.15 9.56 12.05
C VAL A 172 11.78 10.42 10.94
N GLY A 173 12.58 9.80 10.07
CA GLY A 173 13.43 10.50 9.09
C GLY A 173 14.73 11.11 9.64
N GLU A 174 15.07 10.93 10.92
CA GLU A 174 16.34 11.41 11.51
C GLU A 174 17.16 10.23 12.11
N ARG A 175 18.49 10.37 12.16
CA ARG A 175 19.43 9.34 12.67
C ARG A 175 19.09 8.85 14.07
N GLY A 176 18.78 9.78 14.98
CA GLY A 176 18.45 9.51 16.38
C GLY A 176 19.67 9.32 17.29
N GLN A 177 19.39 8.89 18.52
CA GLN A 177 20.34 8.47 19.55
C GLN A 177 20.34 6.94 19.66
N ASN A 178 21.40 6.35 20.23
CA ASN A 178 21.50 4.92 20.45
C ASN A 178 22.13 4.57 21.81
N ALA A 179 22.03 3.29 22.19
CA ALA A 179 22.74 2.70 23.31
C ALA A 179 22.86 1.17 23.14
N LEU A 180 24.04 0.62 23.43
CA LEU A 180 24.29 -0.81 23.62
C LEU A 180 24.22 -1.13 25.12
N LEU A 181 23.52 -2.20 25.48
CA LEU A 181 23.16 -2.53 26.86
C LEU A 181 23.47 -4.00 27.18
N GLY A 182 23.88 -4.26 28.42
CA GLY A 182 24.02 -5.59 29.00
C GLY A 182 25.44 -5.92 29.49
N ASP A 183 25.55 -6.92 30.36
CA ASP A 183 26.86 -7.43 30.83
C ASP A 183 27.58 -8.30 29.76
N GLY A 184 26.81 -9.09 29.01
CA GLY A 184 27.29 -10.06 28.04
C GLY A 184 26.55 -11.40 28.05
N SER A 185 25.74 -11.64 29.07
CA SER A 185 24.95 -12.86 29.23
C SER A 185 23.64 -12.79 28.44
N LEU A 186 23.20 -13.93 27.92
CA LEU A 186 21.90 -14.05 27.24
C LEU A 186 20.74 -13.63 28.17
N ALA A 187 20.79 -14.02 29.45
CA ALA A 187 19.76 -13.71 30.43
C ALA A 187 19.62 -12.20 30.70
N ASP A 188 20.73 -11.45 30.79
CA ASP A 188 20.66 -9.99 30.94
C ASP A 188 20.28 -9.30 29.62
N ALA A 189 20.72 -9.82 28.47
CA ALA A 189 20.31 -9.30 27.17
C ALA A 189 18.79 -9.46 26.95
N LEU A 190 18.21 -10.64 27.17
CA LEU A 190 16.76 -10.88 27.11
C LEU A 190 15.99 -9.93 28.04
N ARG A 191 16.43 -9.86 29.31
CA ARG A 191 15.86 -8.94 30.31
C ARG A 191 15.90 -7.47 29.87
N ASN A 192 16.99 -7.03 29.24
CA ASN A 192 17.08 -5.66 28.70
C ASN A 192 16.15 -5.48 27.50
N PHE A 193 16.12 -6.42 26.55
CA PHE A 193 15.26 -6.40 25.37
C PHE A 193 13.77 -6.29 25.77
N GLU A 194 13.29 -7.24 26.56
CA GLU A 194 11.89 -7.32 27.00
C GLU A 194 11.48 -6.10 27.82
N LYS A 195 12.34 -5.64 28.73
CA LYS A 195 12.08 -4.43 29.50
C LYS A 195 11.94 -3.21 28.59
N LYS A 196 12.84 -3.04 27.61
CA LYS A 196 12.79 -1.89 26.68
C LYS A 196 11.57 -1.97 25.77
N PHE A 197 11.16 -3.15 25.32
CA PHE A 197 9.91 -3.35 24.61
C PHE A 197 8.72 -2.93 25.50
N LYS A 198 8.59 -3.53 26.69
CA LYS A 198 7.47 -3.33 27.62
C LYS A 198 7.37 -1.91 28.17
N ASP A 199 8.49 -1.23 28.41
CA ASP A 199 8.52 0.20 28.78
C ASP A 199 7.85 1.07 27.68
N LYS A 200 8.03 0.70 26.39
CA LYS A 200 7.66 1.51 25.21
C LYS A 200 6.31 1.14 24.61
N SER A 201 5.99 -0.13 24.45
CA SER A 201 4.69 -0.63 23.95
C SER A 201 3.65 -0.80 25.07
N GLY A 202 4.10 -1.10 26.29
CA GLY A 202 3.23 -1.51 27.40
C GLY A 202 2.77 -2.98 27.34
N LEU A 203 3.27 -3.78 26.40
CA LEU A 203 2.96 -5.21 26.20
C LEU A 203 4.17 -6.07 26.63
N ALA A 204 3.97 -7.35 26.97
CA ALA A 204 5.08 -8.32 27.01
C ALA A 204 5.58 -8.63 25.59
N TRP A 205 6.75 -9.26 25.45
CA TRP A 205 7.26 -9.64 24.12
C TRP A 205 6.45 -10.77 23.47
N ASP A 206 5.86 -11.65 24.28
CA ASP A 206 4.93 -12.68 23.80
C ASP A 206 3.61 -12.04 23.34
N ASP A 207 3.13 -11.03 24.07
CA ASP A 207 1.97 -10.19 23.73
C ASP A 207 2.19 -9.27 22.50
N ARG A 208 3.34 -9.32 21.79
CA ARG A 208 3.73 -8.31 20.78
C ARG A 208 2.69 -8.07 19.68
N GLY A 209 1.87 -9.07 19.36
CA GLY A 209 0.80 -8.98 18.36
C GLY A 209 -0.51 -8.35 18.84
N ASN A 210 -0.66 -8.07 20.14
CA ASN A 210 -1.92 -7.62 20.75
C ASN A 210 -2.23 -6.13 20.47
N LYS A 211 -3.50 -5.72 20.68
CA LYS A 211 -3.97 -4.35 20.44
C LYS A 211 -3.08 -3.31 21.17
N PRO A 212 -2.50 -2.32 20.46
CA PRO A 212 -1.61 -1.34 21.08
C PRO A 212 -2.29 -0.53 22.19
N LYS A 213 -1.52 -0.14 23.22
CA LYS A 213 -2.03 0.66 24.33
C LYS A 213 -2.04 2.15 23.97
N ALA A 214 -3.11 2.85 24.35
CA ALA A 214 -3.26 4.28 24.08
C ALA A 214 -2.05 5.10 24.58
N GLY A 215 -1.52 5.98 23.74
CA GLY A 215 -0.36 6.82 24.07
C GLY A 215 0.99 6.08 24.20
N LYS A 216 1.06 4.78 23.91
CA LYS A 216 2.31 3.99 23.83
C LYS A 216 2.80 3.86 22.38
N TYR A 217 3.90 3.14 22.18
CA TYR A 217 4.42 2.81 20.86
C TYR A 217 3.71 1.57 20.31
N VAL A 218 3.49 1.57 19.01
CA VAL A 218 2.97 0.44 18.22
C VAL A 218 4.12 -0.42 17.73
N PHE A 219 3.97 -1.75 17.77
CA PHE A 219 4.92 -2.69 17.16
C PHE A 219 4.66 -2.85 15.67
N ILE A 220 5.72 -2.69 14.88
CA ILE A 220 5.72 -2.80 13.42
C ILE A 220 6.29 -4.15 13.05
N GLU A 221 5.39 -5.06 12.74
CA GLU A 221 5.73 -6.43 12.35
C GLU A 221 6.30 -6.41 10.94
N ARG A 222 7.51 -6.95 10.79
CA ARG A 222 8.25 -7.00 9.53
C ARG A 222 8.27 -8.41 8.99
N ASN A 223 8.21 -8.57 7.67
CA ASN A 223 8.72 -9.80 7.07
C ASN A 223 10.26 -9.73 7.08
N TYR A 224 10.89 -10.84 7.40
CA TYR A 224 12.34 -11.03 7.28
C TYR A 224 12.70 -12.18 6.35
N GLU A 225 11.75 -13.07 6.06
CA GLU A 225 11.95 -14.22 5.19
C GLU A 225 12.26 -13.73 3.76
N PRO A 226 13.20 -14.36 3.04
CA PRO A 226 13.22 -14.24 1.59
C PRO A 226 11.86 -14.76 1.10
N GLU A 227 11.20 -14.03 0.20
CA GLU A 227 9.94 -14.49 -0.38
C GLU A 227 10.26 -15.52 -1.45
N SER A 228 10.53 -16.75 -1.00
CA SER A 228 10.64 -17.93 -1.84
C SER A 228 9.34 -18.11 -2.62
N SER A 229 9.47 -18.31 -3.93
CA SER A 229 8.49 -19.13 -4.62
C SER A 229 8.42 -20.49 -3.92
N ASP A 230 7.20 -20.97 -3.65
CA ASP A 230 7.02 -22.41 -3.47
C ASP A 230 7.55 -23.11 -4.74
N ASP A 231 8.16 -24.29 -4.57
CA ASP A 231 8.92 -25.04 -5.58
C ASP A 231 10.17 -24.35 -6.17
N GLU A 232 11.29 -24.37 -5.42
CA GLU A 232 12.41 -25.27 -5.74
C GLU A 232 13.47 -25.29 -4.60
N LYS A 233 14.36 -26.29 -4.60
CA LYS A 233 15.42 -26.43 -3.58
C LYS A 233 16.74 -25.81 -4.06
N GLU A 234 17.11 -24.67 -3.50
CA GLU A 234 18.46 -24.13 -3.69
C GLU A 234 19.50 -25.00 -2.96
N GLU A 235 20.29 -25.78 -3.72
CA GLU A 235 21.52 -26.39 -3.19
C GLU A 235 22.64 -25.34 -3.17
N GLU A 236 23.05 -24.92 -1.97
CA GLU A 236 24.21 -24.03 -1.78
C GLU A 236 25.50 -24.67 -2.32
N MET A 237 26.00 -24.19 -3.46
CA MET A 237 27.37 -24.48 -3.88
C MET A 237 28.38 -23.70 -3.02
N PRO A 238 29.44 -24.34 -2.49
CA PRO A 238 30.37 -23.69 -1.57
C PRO A 238 31.30 -22.68 -2.25
N GLU A 239 31.60 -21.57 -1.57
CA GLU A 239 32.51 -20.52 -2.02
C GLU A 239 33.93 -21.06 -2.33
N GLN A 240 34.28 -21.14 -3.61
CA GLN A 240 35.67 -21.39 -4.01
C GLN A 240 36.50 -20.11 -3.93
N LYS A 241 37.46 -20.10 -3.01
CA LYS A 241 38.40 -18.97 -2.78
C LYS A 241 39.16 -18.61 -4.05
N ALA A 242 38.91 -17.41 -4.58
CA ALA A 242 39.60 -16.92 -5.77
C ALA A 242 41.09 -16.63 -5.50
N GLN A 243 41.97 -17.43 -6.09
CA GLN A 243 43.36 -17.06 -6.37
C GLN A 243 43.60 -17.07 -7.89
N GLY A 244 44.37 -16.09 -8.39
CA GLY A 244 45.03 -16.21 -9.69
C GLY A 244 44.23 -15.80 -10.93
N SER A 245 44.10 -14.48 -11.14
CA SER A 245 44.10 -13.80 -12.45
C SER A 245 43.62 -14.56 -13.71
N ARG A 246 42.44 -14.16 -14.21
CA ARG A 246 42.32 -13.56 -15.55
C ARG A 246 40.97 -12.86 -15.71
N SER A 247 40.97 -11.61 -16.20
CA SER A 247 39.74 -10.91 -16.55
C SER A 247 39.11 -11.57 -17.78
N ARG A 248 38.01 -12.31 -17.58
CA ARG A 248 36.99 -12.49 -18.60
C ARG A 248 36.00 -11.36 -18.44
N SER A 249 35.84 -10.53 -19.47
CA SER A 249 34.70 -9.62 -19.57
C SER A 249 33.43 -10.45 -19.64
N ILE A 250 32.65 -10.50 -18.56
CA ILE A 250 31.31 -11.08 -18.58
C ILE A 250 30.48 -10.22 -19.51
N SER A 251 30.17 -10.74 -20.69
CA SER A 251 29.20 -10.11 -21.59
C SER A 251 27.83 -10.19 -20.92
N LEU A 252 27.30 -9.04 -20.49
CA LEU A 252 25.92 -8.95 -20.03
C LEU A 252 25.01 -9.58 -21.08
N ALA A 253 24.12 -10.48 -20.64
CA ALA A 253 23.15 -11.11 -21.53
C ALA A 253 22.35 -10.02 -22.26
N LYS A 254 22.07 -10.25 -23.56
CA LYS A 254 21.30 -9.30 -24.36
C LYS A 254 19.80 -9.49 -24.08
N CYS A 255 19.08 -8.39 -23.85
CA CYS A 255 17.62 -8.39 -23.83
C CYS A 255 17.05 -9.02 -25.12
N THR A 256 16.08 -9.93 -24.95
CA THR A 256 15.37 -10.63 -26.04
C THR A 256 13.94 -10.10 -26.25
N LEU A 257 13.41 -9.33 -25.29
CA LEU A 257 12.10 -8.67 -25.40
C LEU A 257 12.04 -7.68 -26.58
N ASP A 258 10.89 -7.64 -27.26
CA ASP A 258 10.57 -6.62 -28.26
C ASP A 258 10.68 -5.21 -27.69
N ALA A 259 11.08 -4.24 -28.52
CA ALA A 259 11.37 -2.88 -28.05
C ALA A 259 10.21 -2.20 -27.27
N PRO A 260 8.92 -2.32 -27.67
CA PRO A 260 7.81 -1.82 -26.86
C PRO A 260 7.70 -2.53 -25.50
N VAL A 261 7.83 -3.86 -25.46
CA VAL A 261 7.71 -4.67 -24.22
C VAL A 261 8.88 -4.36 -23.29
N LYS A 262 10.10 -4.27 -23.83
CA LYS A 262 11.30 -3.83 -23.12
C LYS A 262 11.07 -2.48 -22.44
N SER A 263 10.59 -1.48 -23.17
CA SER A 263 10.37 -0.14 -22.61
C SER A 263 9.10 0.00 -21.74
N LEU A 264 8.19 -0.97 -21.80
CA LEU A 264 7.14 -1.15 -20.78
C LEU A 264 7.76 -1.71 -19.48
N MET A 265 8.63 -2.71 -19.54
CA MET A 265 9.32 -3.25 -18.36
C MET A 265 10.25 -2.20 -17.72
N GLU A 266 10.93 -1.36 -18.51
CA GLU A 266 11.75 -0.22 -18.04
C GLU A 266 10.93 0.89 -17.36
N LEU A 267 9.62 0.94 -17.61
CA LEU A 267 8.68 1.87 -16.97
C LEU A 267 8.10 1.29 -15.67
N ILE A 268 7.61 0.05 -15.72
CA ILE A 268 6.96 -0.63 -14.57
C ILE A 268 7.99 -0.90 -13.46
N PHE A 269 9.14 -1.46 -13.81
CA PHE A 269 10.18 -1.87 -12.87
C PHE A 269 11.25 -0.79 -12.66
N ASN A 270 10.83 0.47 -12.70
CA ASN A 270 11.71 1.62 -12.53
C ASN A 270 11.89 1.97 -11.04
N GLU A 271 13.07 1.67 -10.49
CA GLU A 271 13.38 1.89 -9.07
C GLU A 271 13.27 3.37 -8.65
N GLN A 272 13.51 4.32 -9.55
CA GLN A 272 13.34 5.75 -9.26
C GLN A 272 11.85 6.10 -9.17
N TYR A 273 11.03 5.71 -10.15
CA TYR A 273 9.58 5.97 -10.09
C TYR A 273 8.89 5.25 -8.92
N ILE A 274 9.39 4.09 -8.49
CA ILE A 274 8.94 3.41 -7.27
C ILE A 274 9.26 4.25 -6.03
N GLN A 275 10.48 4.80 -5.92
CA GLN A 275 10.86 5.71 -4.83
C GLN A 275 10.05 7.02 -4.84
N GLU A 276 9.84 7.62 -6.02
CA GLU A 276 9.04 8.83 -6.18
C GLU A 276 7.55 8.58 -5.90
N THR A 277 7.03 7.40 -6.24
CA THR A 277 5.67 6.96 -5.85
C THR A 277 5.53 6.91 -4.32
N MET A 278 6.46 6.27 -3.61
CA MET A 278 6.43 6.20 -2.15
C MET A 278 6.58 7.59 -1.51
N ALA A 279 7.37 8.48 -2.10
CA ALA A 279 7.55 9.86 -1.61
C ALA A 279 6.31 10.74 -1.82
N ASP A 280 5.66 10.70 -2.98
CA ASP A 280 4.39 11.38 -3.28
C ASP A 280 3.28 10.94 -2.30
N MET A 281 3.23 9.64 -1.99
CA MET A 281 2.31 9.07 -1.00
C MET A 281 2.83 9.18 0.45
N ASN A 282 3.88 9.97 0.71
CA ASN A 282 4.45 10.27 2.03
C ASN A 282 4.94 9.06 2.86
N TYR A 283 5.18 7.91 2.25
CA TYR A 283 5.57 6.66 2.92
C TYR A 283 7.06 6.61 3.29
N ASP A 284 7.38 6.22 4.52
CA ASP A 284 8.76 6.07 5.01
C ASP A 284 9.34 4.69 4.66
N ALA A 285 9.77 4.56 3.40
CA ALA A 285 10.43 3.38 2.85
C ALA A 285 11.80 3.08 3.50
N GLN A 286 12.47 4.04 4.14
CA GLN A 286 13.72 3.78 4.86
C GLN A 286 13.46 3.00 6.15
N LYS A 287 12.39 3.34 6.86
CA LYS A 287 11.98 2.68 8.11
C LYS A 287 11.25 1.36 7.88
N LEU A 288 10.48 1.25 6.81
CA LEU A 288 9.80 0.02 6.41
C LEU A 288 9.89 -0.20 4.88
N PRO A 289 11.00 -0.79 4.39
CA PRO A 289 11.12 -1.17 2.98
C PRO A 289 10.03 -2.16 2.55
N LEU A 290 9.60 -2.10 1.29
CA LEU A 290 8.48 -2.87 0.73
C LEU A 290 8.56 -4.38 1.02
N GLY A 291 9.65 -5.06 0.67
CA GLY A 291 9.86 -6.48 0.98
C GLY A 291 10.03 -6.82 2.47
N LYS A 292 9.99 -5.84 3.38
CA LYS A 292 9.85 -6.06 4.83
C LYS A 292 8.45 -5.71 5.35
N LEU A 293 7.53 -5.27 4.50
CA LEU A 293 6.14 -5.04 4.84
C LEU A 293 5.40 -6.38 4.99
N SER A 294 5.03 -6.70 6.23
CA SER A 294 4.21 -7.89 6.52
C SER A 294 2.75 -7.64 6.15
N LYS A 295 2.04 -8.69 5.72
CA LYS A 295 0.58 -8.65 5.48
C LYS A 295 -0.15 -8.15 6.74
N ALA A 296 0.27 -8.62 7.93
CA ALA A 296 -0.29 -8.19 9.21
C ALA A 296 -0.18 -6.66 9.47
N THR A 297 0.92 -6.00 9.09
CA THR A 297 1.04 -4.54 9.23
C THR A 297 0.11 -3.79 8.28
N ILE A 298 -0.08 -4.28 7.05
CA ILE A 298 -1.09 -3.74 6.11
C ILE A 298 -2.50 -3.90 6.68
N THR A 299 -2.85 -5.10 7.17
CA THR A 299 -4.15 -5.41 7.78
C THR A 299 -4.45 -4.51 8.99
N ARG A 300 -3.47 -4.25 9.87
CA ARG A 300 -3.64 -3.30 10.99
C ARG A 300 -3.81 -1.85 10.53
N GLY A 301 -3.13 -1.45 9.44
CA GLY A 301 -3.36 -0.16 8.79
C GLY A 301 -4.79 -0.02 8.30
N TYR A 302 -5.29 -1.02 7.56
CA TYR A 302 -6.67 -1.05 7.09
C TYR A 302 -7.68 -1.00 8.25
N GLN A 303 -7.47 -1.79 9.31
CA GLN A 303 -8.36 -1.78 10.47
C GLN A 303 -8.36 -0.42 11.18
N ALA A 304 -7.23 0.29 11.29
CA ALA A 304 -7.20 1.64 11.86
C ALA A 304 -7.98 2.66 11.02
N LEU A 305 -7.99 2.52 9.68
CA LEU A 305 -8.85 3.32 8.81
C LEU A 305 -10.33 2.88 8.88
N LYS A 306 -10.62 1.61 9.16
CA LYS A 306 -11.97 1.08 9.38
C LYS A 306 -12.58 1.58 10.69
N ASP A 307 -11.81 1.59 11.77
CA ASP A 307 -12.17 2.22 13.06
C ASP A 307 -12.51 3.71 12.83
N LEU A 308 -11.66 4.43 12.09
CA LEU A 308 -11.88 5.84 11.75
C LEU A 308 -13.10 6.06 10.84
N SER A 309 -13.34 5.17 9.87
CA SER A 309 -14.53 5.19 9.02
C SER A 309 -15.82 4.97 9.81
N ALA A 310 -15.80 4.12 10.83
CA ALA A 310 -16.97 3.91 11.69
C ALA A 310 -17.28 5.20 12.46
N LEU A 311 -16.24 5.82 13.03
CA LEU A 311 -16.35 7.08 13.77
C LEU A 311 -16.85 8.26 12.91
N PHE A 312 -16.50 8.34 11.62
CA PHE A 312 -17.04 9.35 10.71
C PHE A 312 -18.55 9.14 10.42
N ASN A 313 -18.99 7.88 10.33
CA ASN A 313 -20.38 7.52 10.07
C ASN A 313 -21.26 7.69 11.33
N ASP A 314 -20.74 7.34 12.51
CA ASP A 314 -21.38 7.56 13.80
C ASP A 314 -20.42 8.23 14.80
N GLN A 315 -20.68 9.51 15.07
CA GLN A 315 -19.89 10.30 16.00
C GLN A 315 -20.10 9.91 17.48
N SER A 316 -21.14 9.14 17.80
CA SER A 316 -21.44 8.68 19.16
C SER A 316 -20.35 7.73 19.70
N LEU A 317 -19.71 6.98 18.81
CA LEU A 317 -18.58 6.07 19.08
C LEU A 317 -17.40 6.77 19.79
N ALA A 318 -17.23 8.09 19.56
CA ALA A 318 -16.25 8.89 20.29
C ALA A 318 -16.43 8.80 21.81
N GLN A 319 -17.68 8.85 22.27
CA GLN A 319 -18.01 8.90 23.69
C GLN A 319 -18.33 7.51 24.26
N SER A 320 -18.92 6.60 23.49
CA SER A 320 -19.27 5.24 23.93
C SER A 320 -18.09 4.28 23.91
N GLU A 321 -17.25 4.28 22.88
CA GLU A 321 -16.09 3.37 22.78
C GLU A 321 -14.77 3.98 23.27
N HIS A 322 -14.55 5.28 23.02
CA HIS A 322 -13.27 5.93 23.34
C HIS A 322 -13.31 6.83 24.58
N GLY A 323 -14.50 7.19 25.09
CA GLY A 323 -14.65 8.07 26.24
C GLY A 323 -14.13 9.51 26.01
N MET A 324 -14.13 9.97 24.75
CA MET A 324 -13.50 11.21 24.29
C MET A 324 -14.47 12.08 23.48
N SER A 325 -14.11 13.35 23.28
CA SER A 325 -14.79 14.16 22.25
C SER A 325 -14.43 13.66 20.84
N TYR A 326 -15.35 13.85 19.88
CA TYR A 326 -15.18 13.43 18.49
C TYR A 326 -13.82 13.84 17.89
N ALA A 327 -13.41 15.10 18.05
CA ALA A 327 -12.13 15.60 17.55
C ALA A 327 -10.91 14.92 18.18
N GLN A 328 -10.99 14.50 19.45
CA GLN A 328 -9.92 13.76 20.12
C GLN A 328 -9.87 12.30 19.65
N ALA A 329 -11.02 11.65 19.49
CA ALA A 329 -11.09 10.29 18.95
C ALA A 329 -10.56 10.22 17.50
N VAL A 330 -10.96 11.17 16.63
CA VAL A 330 -10.47 11.29 15.25
C VAL A 330 -8.95 11.52 15.20
N GLU A 331 -8.39 12.38 16.07
CA GLU A 331 -6.93 12.52 16.17
C GLU A 331 -6.26 11.26 16.74
N THR A 332 -6.84 10.59 17.72
CA THR A 332 -6.30 9.33 18.28
C THR A 332 -6.24 8.21 17.24
N LEU A 333 -7.29 8.00 16.44
CA LEU A 333 -7.31 6.98 15.40
C LEU A 333 -6.39 7.34 14.22
N SER A 334 -6.33 8.62 13.81
CA SER A 334 -5.33 9.10 12.85
C SER A 334 -3.88 8.81 13.32
N ASN A 335 -3.60 9.11 14.60
CA ASN A 335 -2.30 8.84 15.21
C ASN A 335 -1.99 7.33 15.27
N GLN A 336 -3.00 6.48 15.49
CA GLN A 336 -2.87 5.02 15.47
C GLN A 336 -2.55 4.51 14.06
N TYR A 337 -3.24 5.00 13.03
CA TYR A 337 -2.95 4.69 11.63
C TYR A 337 -1.50 5.05 11.24
N TYR A 338 -1.08 6.30 11.44
CA TYR A 338 0.29 6.74 11.14
C TYR A 338 1.35 6.08 12.05
N SER A 339 0.93 5.49 13.17
CA SER A 339 1.78 4.61 13.96
C SER A 339 1.95 3.23 13.30
N PHE A 340 0.91 2.61 12.74
CA PHE A 340 1.04 1.35 11.98
C PHE A 340 1.77 1.53 10.65
N ILE A 341 1.41 2.55 9.87
CA ILE A 341 1.93 2.80 8.52
C ILE A 341 2.92 3.97 8.59
N PRO A 342 4.25 3.73 8.50
CA PRO A 342 5.23 4.78 8.72
C PRO A 342 5.20 5.87 7.65
N HIS A 343 5.04 7.11 8.08
CA HIS A 343 4.98 8.28 7.21
C HIS A 343 6.09 9.30 7.46
N ALA A 344 6.56 9.93 6.39
CA ALA A 344 7.74 10.79 6.32
C ALA A 344 7.44 12.30 6.39
N PHE A 345 6.63 12.75 7.37
CA PHE A 345 6.21 14.16 7.51
C PHE A 345 7.32 15.21 7.77
N GLY A 346 8.61 14.82 7.75
CA GLY A 346 9.73 15.69 8.08
C GLY A 346 9.56 16.36 9.44
N ARG A 347 9.72 17.68 9.51
CA ARG A 347 9.51 18.48 10.74
C ARG A 347 8.08 19.01 10.91
N ASN A 348 7.20 18.79 9.92
CA ASN A 348 5.82 19.22 9.97
C ASN A 348 5.02 18.40 11.01
N ARG A 349 3.92 18.98 11.50
CA ARG A 349 2.95 18.25 12.33
C ARG A 349 2.35 17.13 11.47
N PRO A 350 2.27 15.87 11.96
CA PRO A 350 1.45 14.85 11.34
C PRO A 350 0.03 15.37 11.09
N PRO A 351 -0.55 15.18 9.89
CA PRO A 351 -1.93 15.56 9.62
C PRO A 351 -2.89 14.76 10.50
N VAL A 352 -4.15 15.21 10.53
CA VAL A 352 -5.27 14.44 11.08
C VAL A 352 -6.18 14.14 9.90
N ILE A 353 -6.56 12.87 9.75
CA ILE A 353 -7.52 12.43 8.74
C ILE A 353 -8.90 12.85 9.26
N ARG A 354 -9.58 13.77 8.56
CA ARG A 354 -10.78 14.46 9.07
C ARG A 354 -12.08 14.13 8.35
N ASP A 355 -11.96 13.48 7.19
CA ASP A 355 -13.05 13.26 6.25
C ASP A 355 -12.74 12.03 5.36
N HIS A 356 -13.77 11.56 4.64
CA HIS A 356 -13.67 10.40 3.76
C HIS A 356 -12.71 10.60 2.56
N HIS A 357 -12.42 11.83 2.14
CA HIS A 357 -11.47 12.11 1.05
C HIS A 357 -10.02 11.98 1.55
N GLY A 358 -9.71 12.43 2.76
CA GLY A 358 -8.47 12.12 3.44
C GLY A 358 -8.31 10.60 3.63
N LEU A 359 -9.35 9.93 4.14
CA LEU A 359 -9.35 8.48 4.35
C LEU A 359 -9.15 7.70 3.04
N LYS A 360 -9.77 8.13 1.92
CA LYS A 360 -9.60 7.48 0.61
C LYS A 360 -8.13 7.48 0.16
N LYS A 361 -7.38 8.57 0.36
CA LYS A 361 -5.94 8.62 0.00
C LYS A 361 -5.10 7.61 0.78
N GLU A 362 -5.39 7.44 2.06
CA GLU A 362 -4.69 6.49 2.94
C GLU A 362 -5.06 5.03 2.62
N VAL A 363 -6.26 4.81 2.05
CA VAL A 363 -6.68 3.53 1.46
C VAL A 363 -5.95 3.27 0.14
N GLU A 364 -5.89 4.25 -0.77
CA GLU A 364 -5.15 4.18 -2.05
C GLU A 364 -3.65 3.92 -1.83
N LEU A 365 -3.06 4.46 -0.74
CA LEU A 365 -1.71 4.12 -0.28
C LEU A 365 -1.59 2.65 0.12
N LEU A 366 -2.48 2.11 0.96
CA LEU A 366 -2.43 0.70 1.38
C LEU A 366 -2.63 -0.28 0.20
N GLN A 367 -3.45 0.08 -0.78
CA GLN A 367 -3.59 -0.68 -2.03
C GLN A 367 -2.27 -0.64 -2.82
N SER A 368 -1.74 0.56 -3.10
CA SER A 368 -0.50 0.73 -3.87
C SER A 368 0.71 0.07 -3.19
N LEU A 369 0.81 0.11 -1.85
CA LEU A 369 1.86 -0.61 -1.11
C LEU A 369 1.81 -2.13 -1.30
N THR A 370 0.64 -2.69 -1.61
CA THR A 370 0.50 -4.11 -1.91
C THR A 370 1.01 -4.41 -3.32
N ASP A 371 0.58 -3.64 -4.33
CA ASP A 371 1.05 -3.78 -5.72
C ASP A 371 2.56 -3.53 -5.87
N LEU A 372 3.08 -2.50 -5.18
CA LEU A 372 4.51 -2.16 -5.12
C LEU A 372 5.34 -3.25 -4.42
N LYS A 373 4.77 -3.93 -3.42
CA LYS A 373 5.47 -5.05 -2.78
C LYS A 373 5.62 -6.22 -3.74
N ASP A 374 4.55 -6.61 -4.43
CA ASP A 374 4.61 -7.73 -5.38
C ASP A 374 5.63 -7.44 -6.51
N ALA A 375 5.69 -6.18 -6.98
CA ALA A 375 6.71 -5.71 -7.90
C ALA A 375 8.16 -5.76 -7.31
N ASP A 376 8.34 -5.40 -6.04
CA ASP A 376 9.63 -5.48 -5.33
C ASP A 376 10.10 -6.93 -5.08
N SER A 377 9.18 -7.88 -4.91
CA SER A 377 9.52 -9.31 -4.88
C SER A 377 9.99 -9.81 -6.26
N ILE A 378 9.33 -9.40 -7.36
CA ILE A 378 9.79 -9.69 -8.73
C ILE A 378 11.18 -9.09 -9.00
N LEU A 379 11.44 -7.84 -8.59
CA LEU A 379 12.75 -7.18 -8.70
C LEU A 379 13.90 -7.91 -7.98
N LYS A 380 13.60 -8.77 -7.00
CA LYS A 380 14.60 -9.46 -6.18
C LYS A 380 14.97 -10.84 -6.70
N ALA A 381 14.03 -11.53 -7.35
CA ALA A 381 14.28 -12.82 -8.02
C ALA A 381 15.37 -12.74 -9.11
N ASP A 382 15.64 -11.54 -9.65
CA ASP A 382 16.71 -11.29 -10.64
C ASP A 382 18.12 -11.75 -10.21
N LYS A 383 18.40 -11.83 -8.90
CA LYS A 383 19.78 -11.76 -8.39
C LYS A 383 20.60 -13.05 -8.48
N GLY A 384 20.01 -14.16 -8.94
CA GLY A 384 20.70 -15.46 -9.04
C GLY A 384 21.27 -15.80 -10.43
N SER A 385 20.67 -15.33 -11.53
CA SER A 385 20.96 -15.88 -12.86
C SER A 385 21.85 -14.98 -13.74
N SER A 386 23.08 -15.42 -13.98
CA SER A 386 24.06 -14.69 -14.81
C SER A 386 23.95 -14.92 -16.32
N SER A 387 23.06 -15.82 -16.77
CA SER A 387 22.89 -16.21 -18.18
C SER A 387 21.73 -15.51 -18.89
N ILE A 388 20.83 -14.86 -18.13
CA ILE A 388 19.61 -14.22 -18.62
C ILE A 388 19.68 -12.72 -18.32
N HIS A 389 19.12 -11.89 -19.20
CA HIS A 389 19.06 -10.45 -19.01
C HIS A 389 17.91 -10.07 -18.05
N ALA A 390 18.14 -9.13 -17.13
CA ALA A 390 17.25 -8.88 -16.00
C ALA A 390 15.79 -8.54 -16.39
N LEU A 391 15.57 -7.72 -17.42
CA LEU A 391 14.20 -7.40 -17.87
C LEU A 391 13.43 -8.64 -18.36
N ASP A 392 14.13 -9.61 -18.95
CA ASP A 392 13.57 -10.85 -19.47
C ASP A 392 13.20 -11.82 -18.35
N LEU A 393 13.88 -11.75 -17.20
CA LEU A 393 13.55 -12.49 -15.99
C LEU A 393 12.36 -11.85 -15.27
N ARG A 394 12.38 -10.51 -15.07
CA ARG A 394 11.21 -9.75 -14.58
C ARG A 394 9.95 -10.01 -15.40
N PHE A 395 10.08 -10.05 -16.73
CA PHE A 395 8.97 -10.30 -17.64
C PHE A 395 8.40 -11.72 -17.49
N ARG A 396 9.26 -12.76 -17.38
CA ARG A 396 8.81 -14.13 -17.09
C ARG A 396 8.05 -14.19 -15.76
N ASN A 397 8.58 -13.53 -14.73
CA ASN A 397 8.01 -13.49 -13.38
C ASN A 397 6.66 -12.74 -13.29
N LEU A 398 6.16 -12.14 -14.39
CA LEU A 398 4.77 -11.69 -14.50
C LEU A 398 3.78 -12.83 -14.80
N ASN A 399 4.25 -14.02 -15.21
CA ASN A 399 3.44 -15.21 -15.52
C ASN A 399 2.29 -14.92 -16.51
N LEU A 400 2.62 -14.25 -17.62
CA LEU A 400 1.70 -13.91 -18.70
C LEU A 400 1.73 -14.97 -19.81
N ARG A 401 0.55 -15.31 -20.35
CA ARG A 401 0.40 -16.05 -21.61
C ARG A 401 0.64 -15.15 -22.82
N GLU A 402 0.25 -13.88 -22.75
CA GLU A 402 0.44 -12.90 -23.82
C GLU A 402 0.82 -11.50 -23.28
N MET A 403 1.74 -10.83 -23.98
CA MET A 403 2.04 -9.39 -23.89
C MET A 403 2.50 -8.90 -25.28
N SER A 404 1.63 -9.05 -26.29
CA SER A 404 1.96 -8.81 -27.70
C SER A 404 1.77 -7.33 -28.07
N PRO A 405 2.80 -6.59 -28.52
CA PRO A 405 2.62 -5.23 -29.02
C PRO A 405 1.87 -5.23 -30.36
N LEU A 406 0.83 -4.40 -30.47
CA LEU A 406 0.02 -4.27 -31.68
C LEU A 406 0.73 -3.39 -32.73
N ASP A 407 0.58 -3.73 -34.02
CA ASP A 407 0.98 -2.83 -35.11
C ASP A 407 0.11 -1.57 -35.07
N LYS A 408 0.75 -0.39 -35.07
CA LYS A 408 0.12 0.93 -35.07
C LYS A 408 -0.73 1.21 -36.31
N LYS A 409 -0.60 0.38 -37.35
CA LYS A 409 -1.43 0.41 -38.58
C LYS A 409 -2.60 -0.60 -38.56
N SER A 410 -2.71 -1.43 -37.53
CA SER A 410 -3.79 -2.42 -37.43
C SER A 410 -5.12 -1.76 -37.03
N ALA A 411 -6.23 -2.33 -37.52
CA ALA A 411 -7.56 -1.90 -37.11
C ALA A 411 -7.80 -2.10 -35.59
N GLU A 412 -7.16 -3.09 -34.98
CA GLU A 412 -7.17 -3.34 -33.53
C GLU A 412 -6.58 -2.12 -32.79
N PHE A 413 -5.37 -1.66 -33.18
CA PHE A 413 -4.75 -0.46 -32.61
C PHE A 413 -5.57 0.81 -32.86
N THR A 414 -6.13 0.99 -34.06
CA THR A 414 -6.95 2.18 -34.39
C THR A 414 -8.22 2.25 -33.55
N ASN A 415 -9.03 1.19 -33.50
CA ASN A 415 -10.27 1.18 -32.71
C ASN A 415 -10.00 1.42 -31.21
N LEU A 416 -8.90 0.89 -30.66
CA LEU A 416 -8.52 1.08 -29.27
C LEU A 416 -8.00 2.50 -28.99
N SER A 417 -7.28 3.09 -29.94
CA SER A 417 -6.85 4.50 -29.88
C SER A 417 -8.04 5.46 -29.99
N ASP A 418 -9.00 5.17 -30.87
CA ASP A 418 -10.24 5.92 -30.99
C ASP A 418 -11.09 5.81 -29.73
N TYR A 419 -11.14 4.64 -29.08
CA TYR A 419 -11.83 4.46 -27.81
C TYR A 419 -11.19 5.35 -26.72
N LEU A 420 -9.85 5.33 -26.62
CA LEU A 420 -9.12 6.18 -25.68
C LEU A 420 -9.41 7.68 -25.89
N VAL A 421 -9.29 8.17 -27.13
CA VAL A 421 -9.39 9.61 -27.42
C VAL A 421 -10.84 10.11 -27.36
N ASN A 422 -11.78 9.39 -27.97
CA ASN A 422 -13.17 9.87 -28.10
C ASN A 422 -14.03 9.67 -26.85
N THR A 423 -13.59 8.85 -25.88
CA THR A 423 -14.22 8.77 -24.54
C THR A 423 -13.50 9.61 -23.48
N ARG A 424 -12.67 10.58 -23.91
CA ARG A 424 -12.12 11.61 -23.02
C ARG A 424 -13.21 12.59 -22.58
N GLY A 425 -13.71 12.38 -21.36
CA GLY A 425 -14.69 13.26 -20.71
C GLY A 425 -14.23 14.73 -20.63
N HIS A 426 -15.13 15.65 -21.01
CA HIS A 426 -14.85 17.07 -21.25
C HIS A 426 -14.39 17.89 -20.03
N THR A 427 -14.59 17.40 -18.81
CA THR A 427 -14.09 18.06 -17.58
C THR A 427 -12.62 17.78 -17.30
N HIS A 428 -11.98 16.87 -18.04
CA HIS A 428 -10.59 16.47 -17.83
C HIS A 428 -9.70 17.03 -18.96
N GLY A 429 -8.73 17.86 -18.58
CA GLY A 429 -7.83 18.55 -19.52
C GLY A 429 -6.77 17.68 -20.20
N HIS A 430 -6.85 16.35 -20.07
CA HIS A 430 -5.83 15.42 -20.55
C HIS A 430 -5.60 15.49 -22.07
N THR A 431 -4.35 15.34 -22.47
CA THR A 431 -3.95 14.98 -23.83
C THR A 431 -3.51 13.52 -23.87
N TYR A 432 -3.47 12.92 -25.07
CA TYR A 432 -3.04 11.55 -25.27
C TYR A 432 -2.14 11.42 -26.50
N GLU A 433 -0.87 11.11 -26.28
CA GLU A 433 0.03 10.53 -27.28
C GLU A 433 0.07 9.01 -27.02
N VAL A 434 -0.56 8.21 -27.89
CA VAL A 434 -0.55 6.75 -27.75
C VAL A 434 0.84 6.23 -28.13
N LEU A 435 1.62 5.82 -27.13
CA LEU A 435 2.96 5.29 -27.35
C LEU A 435 2.86 3.86 -27.87
N ASP A 436 2.21 2.96 -27.16
CA ASP A 436 2.05 1.55 -27.57
C ASP A 436 0.73 0.98 -27.02
N ILE A 437 0.21 -0.06 -27.67
CA ILE A 437 -0.89 -0.88 -27.16
C ILE A 437 -0.44 -2.34 -27.21
N PHE A 438 -0.69 -3.07 -26.13
CA PHE A 438 -0.36 -4.48 -25.98
C PHE A 438 -1.65 -5.28 -25.80
N ARG A 439 -1.78 -6.44 -26.48
CA ARG A 439 -2.74 -7.47 -26.06
C ARG A 439 -2.14 -8.24 -24.90
N VAL A 440 -2.95 -8.51 -23.87
CA VAL A 440 -2.50 -9.10 -22.61
C VAL A 440 -3.38 -10.28 -22.24
N GLU A 441 -2.76 -11.40 -21.90
CA GLU A 441 -3.42 -12.54 -21.25
C GLU A 441 -2.57 -12.98 -20.05
N ARG A 442 -3.21 -13.07 -18.88
CA ARG A 442 -2.64 -13.61 -17.64
C ARG A 442 -2.89 -15.11 -17.54
N ASP A 443 -1.94 -15.88 -17.02
CA ASP A 443 -2.18 -17.32 -16.84
C ASP A 443 -3.34 -17.61 -15.87
N GLY A 444 -4.12 -18.64 -16.20
CA GLY A 444 -5.35 -19.06 -15.49
C GLY A 444 -6.53 -18.06 -15.53
N GLU A 445 -6.34 -16.84 -16.04
CA GLU A 445 -7.36 -15.78 -15.94
C GLU A 445 -8.51 -15.95 -16.95
N SER A 446 -8.22 -16.39 -18.18
CA SER A 446 -9.24 -16.78 -19.16
C SER A 446 -10.11 -17.92 -18.63
N ASP A 447 -9.47 -18.94 -18.05
CA ASP A 447 -10.13 -20.13 -17.50
C ASP A 447 -11.05 -19.77 -16.31
N ARG A 448 -10.60 -18.87 -15.42
CA ARG A 448 -11.39 -18.32 -14.31
C ARG A 448 -12.63 -17.55 -14.80
N PHE A 449 -12.44 -16.70 -15.81
CA PHE A 449 -13.50 -15.83 -16.35
C PHE A 449 -14.60 -16.64 -17.07
N GLU A 450 -14.20 -17.64 -17.85
CA GLU A 450 -15.13 -18.47 -18.62
C GLU A 450 -15.94 -19.42 -17.72
N GLN A 451 -15.36 -19.87 -16.59
CA GLN A 451 -16.10 -20.58 -15.53
C GLN A 451 -17.11 -19.69 -14.78
N TYR A 452 -16.89 -18.37 -14.72
CA TYR A 452 -17.81 -17.43 -14.07
C TYR A 452 -18.98 -17.02 -14.96
N THR A 453 -18.77 -16.95 -16.28
CA THR A 453 -19.71 -16.36 -17.26
C THR A 453 -21.09 -17.02 -17.20
N LYS A 454 -22.15 -16.21 -17.05
CA LYS A 454 -23.52 -16.69 -16.75
C LYS A 454 -24.45 -16.58 -17.95
N ALA A 455 -25.59 -17.28 -17.88
CA ALA A 455 -26.59 -17.30 -18.96
C ALA A 455 -27.19 -15.91 -19.27
N ASN A 456 -27.36 -15.06 -18.25
CA ASN A 456 -27.67 -13.65 -18.41
C ASN A 456 -26.34 -12.84 -18.37
N SER A 457 -25.85 -12.42 -19.53
CA SER A 457 -24.52 -11.84 -19.71
C SER A 457 -24.60 -10.41 -20.26
N ASP A 458 -23.87 -9.48 -19.65
CA ASP A 458 -23.58 -8.15 -20.21
C ASP A 458 -22.08 -7.89 -20.06
N ARG A 459 -21.29 -8.58 -20.91
CA ARG A 459 -19.84 -8.39 -20.97
C ARG A 459 -19.50 -7.05 -21.63
N ARG A 460 -18.71 -6.22 -20.95
CA ARG A 460 -18.27 -4.91 -21.46
C ARG A 460 -16.75 -4.77 -21.41
N LEU A 461 -16.18 -4.08 -22.40
CA LEU A 461 -14.77 -3.72 -22.47
C LEU A 461 -14.59 -2.33 -21.84
N LEU A 462 -13.97 -2.25 -20.66
CA LEU A 462 -13.97 -1.05 -19.81
C LEU A 462 -12.57 -0.68 -19.30
N TRP A 463 -12.36 0.62 -19.04
CA TRP A 463 -11.10 1.20 -18.59
C TRP A 463 -10.85 1.00 -17.09
N HIS A 464 -9.67 0.49 -16.75
CA HIS A 464 -9.06 0.64 -15.43
C HIS A 464 -7.76 1.44 -15.53
N GLY A 465 -7.42 2.22 -14.49
CA GLY A 465 -6.22 3.03 -14.45
C GLY A 465 -5.61 3.02 -13.05
N SER A 466 -4.28 2.94 -12.98
CA SER A 466 -3.51 2.86 -11.75
C SER A 466 -2.11 3.43 -12.00
N ARG A 467 -1.35 3.69 -10.94
CA ARG A 467 0.02 4.21 -11.04
C ARG A 467 0.89 3.23 -11.83
N ALA A 468 1.75 3.71 -12.73
CA ALA A 468 2.53 2.84 -13.61
C ALA A 468 3.43 1.82 -12.86
N THR A 469 3.81 2.15 -11.62
CA THR A 469 4.59 1.32 -10.71
C THR A 469 3.77 0.19 -10.04
N ASN A 470 2.45 0.34 -9.93
CA ASN A 470 1.54 -0.71 -9.43
C ASN A 470 1.36 -1.85 -10.45
N PHE A 471 1.73 -1.66 -11.72
CA PHE A 471 1.50 -2.63 -12.78
C PHE A 471 2.32 -3.92 -12.65
N GLY A 472 3.43 -3.93 -11.88
CA GLY A 472 4.14 -5.18 -11.57
C GLY A 472 3.27 -6.13 -10.73
N GLY A 473 2.54 -5.59 -9.75
CA GLY A 473 1.53 -6.32 -8.99
C GLY A 473 0.30 -6.66 -9.82
N ILE A 474 -0.27 -5.71 -10.56
CA ILE A 474 -1.50 -5.95 -11.34
C ILE A 474 -1.29 -6.97 -12.47
N LEU A 475 -0.14 -6.95 -13.16
CA LEU A 475 0.13 -7.92 -14.23
C LEU A 475 0.47 -9.33 -13.70
N SER A 476 1.02 -9.47 -12.49
CA SER A 476 1.34 -10.78 -11.89
C SER A 476 0.22 -11.37 -11.02
N GLN A 477 -0.46 -10.55 -10.21
CA GLN A 477 -1.52 -10.98 -9.28
C GLN A 477 -2.95 -10.67 -9.77
N GLY A 478 -3.12 -9.78 -10.76
CA GLY A 478 -4.43 -9.37 -11.28
C GLY A 478 -5.03 -8.16 -10.54
N LEU A 479 -6.23 -7.76 -10.95
CA LEU A 479 -7.01 -6.74 -10.23
C LEU A 479 -7.63 -7.34 -8.98
N ARG A 480 -7.49 -6.65 -7.84
CA ARG A 480 -7.84 -7.16 -6.51
C ARG A 480 -8.93 -6.32 -5.84
N ILE A 481 -9.86 -7.00 -5.18
CA ILE A 481 -10.85 -6.35 -4.31
C ILE A 481 -10.20 -6.05 -2.95
N ALA A 482 -10.58 -4.92 -2.35
CA ALA A 482 -10.07 -4.52 -1.04
C ALA A 482 -10.43 -5.52 0.07
N PRO A 483 -9.50 -5.85 0.99
CA PRO A 483 -9.70 -6.93 1.95
C PRO A 483 -10.76 -6.63 3.02
N PRO A 484 -11.29 -7.62 3.76
CA PRO A 484 -12.38 -7.45 4.73
C PRO A 484 -12.14 -6.38 5.82
N GLU A 485 -10.89 -6.13 6.16
CA GLU A 485 -10.46 -5.16 7.19
C GLU A 485 -10.37 -3.73 6.65
N ALA A 486 -10.40 -3.52 5.33
CA ALA A 486 -10.45 -2.17 4.76
C ALA A 486 -11.73 -1.42 5.16
N PRO A 487 -11.70 -0.09 5.33
CA PRO A 487 -12.93 0.71 5.45
C PRO A 487 -13.76 0.59 4.17
N VAL A 488 -15.09 0.54 4.30
CA VAL A 488 -15.98 0.56 3.12
C VAL A 488 -16.14 1.98 2.54
N SER A 489 -16.04 3.01 3.38
CA SER A 489 -16.30 4.41 2.98
C SER A 489 -15.22 5.07 2.12
N GLY A 490 -14.10 4.39 1.85
CA GLY A 490 -13.13 4.82 0.84
C GLY A 490 -13.62 4.61 -0.60
N TYR A 491 -14.72 3.87 -0.79
CA TYR A 491 -15.21 3.39 -2.08
C TYR A 491 -16.67 3.83 -2.28
N ALA A 492 -17.01 4.41 -3.43
CA ALA A 492 -18.32 5.05 -3.66
C ALA A 492 -19.51 4.06 -3.70
N PHE A 493 -19.25 2.80 -4.07
CA PHE A 493 -20.21 1.72 -4.28
C PHE A 493 -19.77 0.44 -3.55
N GLY A 494 -19.17 0.59 -2.37
CA GLY A 494 -18.61 -0.51 -1.58
C GLY A 494 -17.33 -1.10 -2.18
N LYS A 495 -16.85 -2.21 -1.60
CA LYS A 495 -15.58 -2.84 -2.01
C LYS A 495 -15.78 -3.66 -3.28
N GLY A 496 -15.05 -3.33 -4.34
CA GLY A 496 -15.08 -4.04 -5.61
C GLY A 496 -13.95 -3.56 -6.52
N VAL A 497 -13.87 -4.10 -7.74
CA VAL A 497 -12.99 -3.57 -8.79
C VAL A 497 -13.75 -2.51 -9.57
N TYR A 498 -13.19 -1.29 -9.64
CA TYR A 498 -13.80 -0.13 -10.28
C TYR A 498 -13.31 0.03 -11.71
N LEU A 499 -14.26 0.12 -12.64
CA LEU A 499 -14.06 0.29 -14.08
C LEU A 499 -14.88 1.47 -14.60
N ALA A 500 -14.47 2.08 -15.71
CA ALA A 500 -15.19 3.18 -16.35
C ALA A 500 -15.29 2.96 -17.88
N ASP A 501 -16.35 3.50 -18.48
CA ASP A 501 -16.48 3.63 -19.93
C ASP A 501 -15.72 4.84 -20.49
N MET A 502 -15.44 5.84 -19.65
CA MET A 502 -14.72 7.06 -20.00
C MET A 502 -13.22 6.98 -19.67
N SER A 503 -12.37 6.95 -20.70
CA SER A 503 -10.89 6.84 -20.58
C SER A 503 -10.28 7.85 -19.59
N SER A 504 -10.71 9.11 -19.65
CA SER A 504 -10.14 10.19 -18.84
C SER A 504 -10.46 10.11 -17.36
N LYS A 505 -11.50 9.35 -16.98
CA LYS A 505 -11.81 9.08 -15.58
C LYS A 505 -10.81 8.10 -14.98
N SER A 506 -10.49 7.01 -15.70
CA SER A 506 -9.46 6.06 -15.29
C SER A 506 -8.06 6.67 -15.37
N ALA A 507 -7.79 7.56 -16.33
CA ALA A 507 -6.51 8.25 -16.46
C ALA A 507 -6.15 9.14 -15.25
N ASN A 508 -7.13 9.64 -14.50
CA ASN A 508 -6.88 10.41 -13.27
C ASN A 508 -6.14 9.59 -12.19
N TYR A 509 -6.32 8.27 -12.17
CA TYR A 509 -5.68 7.37 -11.21
C TYR A 509 -4.23 6.97 -11.60
N CYS A 510 -3.75 7.39 -12.78
CA CYS A 510 -2.44 6.99 -13.29
C CYS A 510 -1.26 7.81 -12.72
N CYS A 511 -1.51 9.00 -12.16
CA CYS A 511 -0.50 9.90 -11.57
C CYS A 511 0.75 10.10 -12.47
N SER A 512 0.54 10.29 -13.78
CA SER A 512 1.58 10.27 -14.81
C SER A 512 2.76 11.23 -14.62
N TYR A 513 2.56 12.30 -13.84
CA TYR A 513 3.61 13.25 -13.47
C TYR A 513 4.78 12.61 -12.71
N ILE A 514 4.55 11.45 -12.06
CA ILE A 514 5.58 10.65 -11.37
C ILE A 514 6.34 9.77 -12.39
N SER A 515 5.64 9.19 -13.36
CA SER A 515 6.19 8.26 -14.36
C SER A 515 6.66 8.96 -15.65
N GLY A 516 7.31 10.12 -15.51
CA GLY A 516 7.88 10.88 -16.63
C GLY A 516 6.87 11.37 -17.67
N GLY A 517 5.61 11.60 -17.27
CA GLY A 517 4.49 11.96 -18.15
C GLY A 517 3.78 10.76 -18.80
N GLN A 518 4.25 9.53 -18.59
CA GLN A 518 3.59 8.32 -19.09
C GLN A 518 2.48 7.84 -18.14
N ALA A 519 1.41 7.30 -18.70
CA ALA A 519 0.32 6.62 -18.00
C ALA A 519 0.12 5.20 -18.58
N LEU A 520 -0.37 4.30 -17.73
CA LEU A 520 -0.74 2.93 -18.09
C LEU A 520 -2.24 2.74 -17.83
N LEU A 521 -2.97 2.37 -18.88
CA LEU A 521 -4.43 2.16 -18.85
C LEU A 521 -4.74 0.75 -19.33
N LEU A 522 -5.53 0.02 -18.54
CA LEU A 522 -6.03 -1.30 -18.90
C LEU A 522 -7.39 -1.18 -19.56
N LEU A 523 -7.64 -2.04 -20.55
CA LEU A 523 -8.98 -2.45 -20.92
C LEU A 523 -9.23 -3.87 -20.42
N CYS A 524 -10.30 -3.99 -19.64
CA CYS A 524 -10.75 -5.20 -18.98
C CYS A 524 -12.05 -5.67 -19.64
N GLU A 525 -12.17 -6.95 -19.94
CA GLU A 525 -13.47 -7.56 -20.23
C GLU A 525 -14.10 -7.91 -18.88
N ALA A 526 -15.27 -7.32 -18.61
CA ALA A 526 -15.98 -7.47 -17.35
C ALA A 526 -17.38 -8.03 -17.59
N GLU A 527 -17.71 -9.15 -16.94
CA GLU A 527 -19.06 -9.71 -16.90
C GLU A 527 -19.89 -9.02 -15.82
N LEU A 528 -20.79 -8.14 -16.23
CA LEU A 528 -21.62 -7.34 -15.33
C LEU A 528 -22.97 -8.01 -15.00
N GLY A 529 -23.38 -9.00 -15.81
CA GLY A 529 -24.70 -9.63 -15.77
C GLY A 529 -25.85 -8.71 -16.22
N ASP A 530 -27.00 -9.33 -16.48
CA ASP A 530 -28.25 -8.63 -16.82
C ASP A 530 -29.39 -9.09 -15.87
N PRO A 531 -30.00 -8.20 -15.06
CA PRO A 531 -29.78 -6.75 -14.99
C PRO A 531 -28.58 -6.32 -14.13
N LEU A 532 -28.04 -5.13 -14.40
CA LEU A 532 -27.11 -4.42 -13.53
C LEU A 532 -27.85 -3.67 -12.41
N TYR A 533 -27.24 -3.52 -11.24
CA TYR A 533 -27.81 -2.74 -10.14
C TYR A 533 -27.52 -1.24 -10.33
N GLU A 534 -28.52 -0.46 -10.70
CA GLU A 534 -28.34 0.94 -11.10
C GLU A 534 -28.46 1.92 -9.91
N LEU A 535 -27.49 2.84 -9.76
CA LEU A 535 -27.49 3.85 -8.70
C LEU A 535 -27.10 5.24 -9.23
N THR A 536 -27.74 6.30 -8.74
CA THR A 536 -27.41 7.72 -9.09
C THR A 536 -26.58 8.44 -8.01
N THR A 537 -26.54 7.86 -6.81
CA THR A 537 -25.79 8.29 -5.61
C THR A 537 -24.92 7.14 -5.12
N GLY A 538 -23.78 7.44 -4.47
CA GLY A 538 -22.97 6.41 -3.82
C GLY A 538 -23.72 5.64 -2.72
N SER A 539 -23.49 4.34 -2.63
CA SER A 539 -23.97 3.45 -1.57
C SER A 539 -22.84 2.55 -1.12
N TYR A 540 -22.44 2.65 0.15
CA TYR A 540 -21.38 1.79 0.71
C TYR A 540 -21.79 0.30 0.76
N THR A 541 -23.09 0.01 0.69
CA THR A 541 -23.70 -1.33 0.71
C THR A 541 -24.10 -1.84 -0.68
N ALA A 542 -23.73 -1.12 -1.77
CA ALA A 542 -24.17 -1.43 -3.13
C ALA A 542 -23.89 -2.87 -3.61
N GLY A 543 -22.83 -3.54 -3.12
CA GLY A 543 -22.56 -4.94 -3.45
C GLY A 543 -23.56 -5.92 -2.81
N ASP A 544 -23.84 -5.73 -1.52
CA ASP A 544 -24.86 -6.52 -0.81
C ASP A 544 -26.26 -6.24 -1.37
N GLU A 545 -26.50 -5.00 -1.83
CA GLU A 545 -27.75 -4.57 -2.46
C GLU A 545 -27.91 -5.16 -3.87
N ALA A 546 -26.85 -5.16 -4.70
CA ALA A 546 -26.86 -5.78 -6.02
C ALA A 546 -27.22 -7.28 -5.94
N ILE A 547 -26.56 -8.01 -5.04
CA ILE A 547 -26.82 -9.44 -4.81
C ILE A 547 -28.27 -9.68 -4.37
N LYS A 548 -28.81 -8.85 -3.46
CA LYS A 548 -30.23 -8.95 -3.01
C LYS A 548 -31.24 -8.65 -4.12
N ASN A 549 -30.87 -7.85 -5.12
CA ASN A 549 -31.69 -7.54 -6.29
C ASN A 549 -31.44 -8.48 -7.49
N GLY A 550 -30.57 -9.50 -7.35
CA GLY A 550 -30.26 -10.48 -8.39
C GLY A 550 -29.17 -10.06 -9.39
N SER A 551 -28.54 -8.90 -9.19
CA SER A 551 -27.47 -8.37 -10.05
C SER A 551 -26.08 -8.84 -9.61
N LEU A 552 -25.15 -8.94 -10.56
CA LEU A 552 -23.74 -9.29 -10.30
C LEU A 552 -22.86 -8.06 -10.05
N SER A 553 -23.25 -6.92 -10.62
CA SER A 553 -22.49 -5.67 -10.61
C SER A 553 -23.37 -4.45 -10.39
N THR A 554 -22.74 -3.39 -9.88
CA THR A 554 -23.35 -2.05 -9.76
C THR A 554 -22.95 -1.18 -10.94
N TRP A 555 -23.91 -0.43 -11.47
CA TRP A 555 -23.70 0.69 -12.39
C TRP A 555 -24.02 2.00 -11.67
N GLY A 556 -22.97 2.71 -11.25
CA GLY A 556 -23.07 4.10 -10.84
C GLY A 556 -23.27 4.97 -12.07
N LYS A 557 -24.46 5.56 -12.24
CA LYS A 557 -24.82 6.38 -13.40
C LYS A 557 -24.24 7.79 -13.31
N GLY A 558 -23.61 8.25 -14.38
CA GLY A 558 -23.02 9.58 -14.52
C GLY A 558 -23.82 10.53 -15.41
N MET A 559 -23.56 11.83 -15.26
CA MET A 559 -24.17 12.89 -16.08
C MET A 559 -23.74 12.81 -17.55
N THR A 560 -22.49 12.44 -17.81
CA THR A 560 -21.94 12.28 -19.17
C THR A 560 -21.50 10.83 -19.41
N ALA A 561 -21.93 10.22 -20.51
CA ALA A 561 -21.58 8.85 -20.89
C ALA A 561 -21.65 8.62 -22.41
N PRO A 562 -21.15 7.47 -22.92
CA PRO A 562 -21.46 7.01 -24.27
C PRO A 562 -22.91 6.52 -24.37
N SER A 563 -23.65 7.09 -25.32
CA SER A 563 -25.06 6.76 -25.58
C SER A 563 -25.25 5.55 -26.50
N VAL A 564 -24.25 5.23 -27.33
CA VAL A 564 -24.27 4.12 -28.30
C VAL A 564 -23.15 3.14 -27.99
N TRP A 565 -23.46 1.85 -28.08
CA TRP A 565 -22.54 0.73 -27.80
C TRP A 565 -22.58 -0.25 -28.97
N LYS A 566 -21.42 -0.79 -29.36
CA LYS A 566 -21.22 -1.76 -30.44
C LYS A 566 -20.52 -3.02 -29.93
N ASP A 567 -20.54 -4.08 -30.74
CA ASP A 567 -19.78 -5.31 -30.49
C ASP A 567 -18.28 -5.07 -30.76
N ALA A 568 -17.45 -5.41 -29.78
CA ALA A 568 -15.99 -5.26 -29.80
C ALA A 568 -15.27 -6.30 -30.68
N ASN A 569 -15.99 -7.20 -31.36
CA ASN A 569 -15.51 -7.98 -32.50
C ASN A 569 -14.81 -7.11 -33.58
N CYS A 570 -15.17 -5.83 -33.70
CA CYS A 570 -14.49 -4.89 -34.59
C CYS A 570 -13.05 -4.53 -34.16
N VAL A 571 -12.67 -4.85 -32.92
CA VAL A 571 -11.30 -4.77 -32.40
C VAL A 571 -10.57 -6.09 -32.65
N HIS A 572 -11.10 -7.21 -32.13
CA HIS A 572 -10.51 -8.54 -32.30
C HIS A 572 -11.57 -9.66 -32.14
N PRO A 573 -11.52 -10.77 -32.91
CA PRO A 573 -12.58 -11.80 -32.90
C PRO A 573 -12.89 -12.42 -31.53
N SER A 574 -11.89 -12.49 -30.64
CA SER A 574 -12.03 -12.95 -29.25
C SER A 574 -12.85 -12.02 -28.32
N LEU A 575 -13.45 -10.96 -28.88
CA LEU A 575 -14.31 -10.01 -28.18
C LEU A 575 -15.76 -10.04 -28.72
N ALA A 576 -16.11 -11.03 -29.54
CA ALA A 576 -17.49 -11.21 -30.00
C ALA A 576 -18.48 -11.32 -28.82
N GLY A 577 -19.56 -10.54 -28.90
CA GLY A 577 -20.54 -10.39 -27.83
C GLY A 577 -20.05 -9.58 -26.61
N VAL A 578 -18.87 -8.97 -26.65
CA VAL A 578 -18.41 -7.99 -25.65
C VAL A 578 -18.75 -6.60 -26.17
N ARG A 579 -19.37 -5.75 -25.34
CA ARG A 579 -19.81 -4.41 -25.73
C ARG A 579 -18.72 -3.37 -25.47
N MET A 580 -18.50 -2.48 -26.41
CA MET A 580 -17.70 -1.26 -26.24
C MET A 580 -18.47 -0.02 -26.70
N PRO A 581 -18.14 1.19 -26.22
CA PRO A 581 -18.69 2.44 -26.75
C PRO A 581 -18.48 2.58 -28.26
N ASP A 582 -19.50 3.03 -28.98
CA ASP A 582 -19.33 3.38 -30.39
C ASP A 582 -18.83 4.82 -30.55
N THR A 583 -17.52 4.93 -30.75
CA THR A 583 -16.75 6.16 -30.95
C THR A 583 -17.20 7.01 -32.15
N ALA A 584 -18.01 6.47 -33.06
CA ALA A 584 -18.66 7.27 -34.12
C ALA A 584 -19.72 8.24 -33.57
N THR A 585 -20.24 7.99 -32.37
CA THR A 585 -21.13 8.89 -31.62
C THR A 585 -20.37 9.53 -30.46
N ALA A 586 -20.36 10.86 -30.40
CA ALA A 586 -19.74 11.58 -29.29
C ALA A 586 -20.46 11.31 -27.96
N VAL A 587 -19.69 11.23 -26.87
CA VAL A 587 -20.22 11.14 -25.50
C VAL A 587 -21.10 12.34 -25.16
N GLY A 588 -22.21 12.09 -24.45
CA GLY A 588 -23.27 13.08 -24.25
C GLY A 588 -23.90 13.04 -22.87
N GLN A 589 -24.82 13.98 -22.63
CA GLN A 589 -25.61 14.02 -21.39
C GLN A 589 -26.58 12.83 -21.34
N THR A 590 -26.63 12.14 -20.20
CA THR A 590 -27.51 10.99 -19.98
C THR A 590 -28.95 11.38 -19.67
N ASN A 591 -29.19 12.63 -19.26
CA ASN A 591 -30.49 13.18 -18.84
C ASN A 591 -31.18 12.45 -17.67
N VAL A 592 -30.45 11.57 -16.98
CA VAL A 592 -30.95 10.85 -15.79
C VAL A 592 -30.93 11.80 -14.59
N GLN A 593 -32.06 11.85 -13.86
CA GLN A 593 -32.26 12.77 -12.75
C GLN A 593 -31.51 12.34 -11.48
N ASN A 594 -31.24 13.28 -10.59
CA ASN A 594 -30.66 13.04 -9.25
C ASN A 594 -29.30 12.32 -9.24
N ILE A 595 -28.48 12.55 -10.27
CA ILE A 595 -27.10 12.06 -10.36
C ILE A 595 -26.11 13.02 -9.69
N TYR A 596 -25.13 12.45 -8.98
CA TYR A 596 -23.98 13.17 -8.43
C TYR A 596 -22.64 12.84 -9.12
N LEU A 597 -22.57 11.77 -9.92
CA LEU A 597 -21.36 11.39 -10.67
C LEU A 597 -21.25 12.17 -11.98
N GLN A 598 -20.05 12.65 -12.32
CA GLN A 598 -19.80 13.28 -13.63
C GLN A 598 -19.82 12.28 -14.80
N TYR A 599 -19.34 11.06 -14.56
CA TYR A 599 -19.27 9.95 -15.53
C TYR A 599 -19.53 8.62 -14.82
N ASN A 600 -19.90 7.59 -15.57
CA ASN A 600 -20.27 6.27 -15.04
C ASN A 600 -19.18 5.60 -14.19
N GLU A 601 -19.58 4.63 -13.38
CA GLU A 601 -18.73 3.59 -12.76
C GLU A 601 -19.42 2.24 -12.92
N TYR A 602 -18.63 1.21 -13.23
CA TYR A 602 -19.04 -0.19 -13.22
C TYR A 602 -18.21 -0.91 -12.17
N ILE A 603 -18.86 -1.60 -11.23
CA ILE A 603 -18.21 -2.21 -10.08
C ILE A 603 -18.47 -3.71 -10.10
N CYS A 604 -17.40 -4.49 -10.14
CA CYS A 604 -17.42 -5.94 -9.98
C CYS A 604 -17.13 -6.33 -8.53
N TYR A 605 -17.90 -7.25 -7.98
CA TYR A 605 -17.82 -7.71 -6.59
C TYR A 605 -17.14 -9.08 -6.45
N ASP A 606 -16.80 -9.72 -7.57
CA ASP A 606 -15.91 -10.88 -7.66
C ASP A 606 -14.79 -10.60 -8.70
N VAL A 607 -13.56 -11.02 -8.43
CA VAL A 607 -12.42 -10.91 -9.38
C VAL A 607 -12.57 -11.89 -10.56
N ALA A 608 -13.38 -12.93 -10.42
CA ALA A 608 -13.74 -13.85 -11.51
C ALA A 608 -14.62 -13.18 -12.58
N GLN A 609 -15.28 -12.06 -12.29
CA GLN A 609 -15.99 -11.25 -13.28
C GLN A 609 -15.07 -10.57 -14.31
N ILE A 610 -13.74 -10.57 -14.12
CA ILE A 610 -12.82 -9.75 -14.92
C ILE A 610 -11.67 -10.58 -15.49
N ARG A 611 -11.35 -10.33 -16.77
CA ARG A 611 -10.05 -10.62 -17.37
C ARG A 611 -9.43 -9.40 -18.05
N LEU A 612 -8.12 -9.23 -17.94
CA LEU A 612 -7.39 -8.21 -18.70
C LEU A 612 -7.39 -8.56 -20.19
N ARG A 613 -7.52 -7.55 -21.07
CA ARG A 613 -7.49 -7.75 -22.53
C ARG A 613 -6.41 -6.92 -23.22
N TYR A 614 -6.28 -5.64 -22.84
CA TYR A 614 -5.26 -4.75 -23.39
C TYR A 614 -4.63 -3.87 -22.33
N LEU A 615 -3.37 -3.50 -22.58
CA LEU A 615 -2.66 -2.46 -21.85
C LEU A 615 -2.22 -1.38 -22.85
N LEU A 616 -2.66 -0.14 -22.60
CA LEU A 616 -2.27 1.03 -23.37
C LEU A 616 -1.21 1.80 -22.60
N ARG A 617 -0.04 2.01 -23.24
CA ARG A 617 1.00 2.92 -22.78
C ARG A 617 0.83 4.25 -23.51
N VAL A 618 0.52 5.30 -22.76
CA VAL A 618 0.23 6.62 -23.31
C VAL A 618 1.09 7.67 -22.62
N LYS A 619 1.26 8.83 -23.25
CA LYS A 619 1.85 10.02 -22.65
C LYS A 619 0.80 11.13 -22.61
N MET A 620 0.78 11.84 -21.48
CA MET A 620 -0.30 12.74 -21.04
C MET A 620 0.00 14.21 -21.38
#